data_AF-A0A5D0CXJ7-F1
#
_entry.id   AF-A0A5D0CXJ7-F1
#
_cell.length_a   1.000
_cell.length_b   1.000
_cell.length_c   1.000
_cell.angle_alpha   90.00
_cell.angle_beta   90.00
_cell.angle_gamma   90.00
#
_symmetry.space_group_name_H-M   'P 1'
#
loop_
_entity.id
_entity.type
_entity.pdbx_description
1 polymer ?
#
loop_
_entity_poly.entity_id
_entity_poly.type
_entity_poly.pdbx_seq_one_letter_code
_entity_poly.pdbx_strand_id
1 'polypeptide(L)'
;MPRPESSIWGNILTCVEVGLHIYAMQAERNSGLVLEADYARDVLSEEALQLGNKEGEHIYFDDVKSVVPAYELAKQGVLTHPELSEITENPERLAKEGKYFAPEYFGAFEPPQNTPWNVFANHQPLDNGIYFVERDSQPMLAVHQVIGEQLLSDMALHRAIGQGEYLLYSLDDCAIPIYELSASHPSVAKQIVSDESLAHTLCEDEPAYVAMHNLHTEEWGHIHDCPAPKSLFLQIQLDRAAAQEEANQPNSVAYTQNRQPTFLQAREPEHDDFFEPNGEWEP
;
A
#
# COMPACT_ATOMS: atom_id res chain seq x y z
N MET A 1 -30.53 -35.39 0.14
CA MET A 1 -30.41 -34.52 1.33
C MET A 1 -30.74 -33.10 0.90
N PRO A 2 -31.43 -32.30 1.74
CA PRO A 2 -31.89 -30.98 1.33
C PRO A 2 -30.68 -30.03 1.17
N ARG A 3 -30.59 -29.37 0.01
CA ARG A 3 -29.55 -28.40 -0.30
C ARG A 3 -29.64 -27.20 0.66
N PRO A 4 -28.52 -26.55 1.01
CA PRO A 4 -28.55 -25.31 1.79
C PRO A 4 -29.40 -24.25 1.06
N GLU A 5 -30.19 -23.47 1.80
CA GLU A 5 -31.09 -22.47 1.22
C GLU A 5 -30.30 -21.29 0.62
N SER A 6 -30.77 -20.79 -0.52
CA SER A 6 -30.14 -19.77 -1.38
C SER A 6 -30.09 -18.35 -0.80
N SER A 7 -30.31 -18.17 0.50
CA SER A 7 -30.75 -16.88 1.04
C SER A 7 -29.63 -15.83 1.14
N ILE A 8 -28.42 -16.21 1.57
CA ILE A 8 -27.33 -15.24 1.78
C ILE A 8 -26.42 -15.03 0.57
N TRP A 9 -26.39 -15.97 -0.38
CA TRP A 9 -25.40 -15.98 -1.47
C TRP A 9 -26.00 -15.74 -2.86
N GLY A 10 -27.32 -15.57 -2.95
CA GLY A 10 -28.03 -15.46 -4.23
C GLY A 10 -28.21 -16.84 -4.88
N ASN A 11 -28.29 -16.89 -6.21
CA ASN A 11 -28.42 -18.17 -6.90
C ASN A 11 -27.12 -18.96 -6.77
N ILE A 12 -27.23 -20.18 -6.25
CA ILE A 12 -26.11 -21.13 -6.17
C ILE A 12 -25.78 -21.60 -7.59
N LEU A 13 -24.56 -21.34 -8.02
CA LEU A 13 -24.03 -21.76 -9.32
C LEU A 13 -23.47 -23.17 -9.22
N THR A 14 -22.68 -23.44 -8.18
CA THR A 14 -22.08 -24.75 -7.91
C THR A 14 -22.09 -25.06 -6.42
N CYS A 15 -22.24 -26.35 -6.10
CA CYS A 15 -22.21 -26.87 -4.75
C CYS A 15 -21.60 -28.27 -4.83
N VAL A 16 -20.42 -28.43 -4.25
CA VAL A 16 -19.63 -29.66 -4.31
C VAL A 16 -19.30 -30.10 -2.90
N GLU A 17 -19.59 -31.35 -2.58
CA GLU A 17 -19.15 -31.94 -1.32
C GLU A 17 -17.65 -32.24 -1.43
N VAL A 18 -16.87 -31.56 -0.59
CA VAL A 18 -15.40 -31.66 -0.58
C VAL A 18 -14.85 -32.51 0.56
N GLY A 19 -15.73 -32.92 1.46
CA GLY A 19 -15.53 -33.88 2.54
C GLY A 19 -16.89 -34.18 3.17
N LEU A 20 -16.97 -35.22 3.99
CA LEU A 20 -18.24 -35.62 4.59
C LEU A 20 -18.81 -34.46 5.43
N HIS A 21 -20.02 -33.98 5.07
CA HIS A 21 -20.66 -32.80 5.69
C HIS A 21 -19.95 -31.45 5.43
N ILE A 22 -19.06 -31.39 4.45
CA ILE A 22 -18.29 -30.19 4.08
C ILE A 22 -18.55 -29.89 2.60
N TYR A 23 -19.07 -28.69 2.33
CA TYR A 23 -19.48 -28.28 0.99
C TYR A 23 -18.72 -27.01 0.58
N ALA A 24 -18.04 -27.06 -0.56
CA ALA A 24 -17.58 -25.87 -1.26
C ALA A 24 -18.70 -25.35 -2.17
N MET A 25 -18.93 -24.05 -2.15
CA MET A 25 -20.04 -23.43 -2.84
C MET A 25 -19.59 -22.17 -3.58
N GLN A 26 -20.15 -22.00 -4.77
CA GLN A 26 -20.06 -20.78 -5.53
C GLN A 26 -21.45 -20.32 -5.91
N ALA A 27 -21.73 -19.06 -5.69
CA ALA A 27 -22.99 -18.42 -6.00
C ALA A 27 -22.73 -17.11 -6.75
N GLU A 28 -23.80 -16.49 -7.26
CA GLU A 28 -23.70 -15.22 -7.98
C GLU A 28 -23.05 -14.10 -7.17
N ARG A 29 -23.26 -14.08 -5.86
CA ARG A 29 -22.82 -12.98 -4.99
C ARG A 29 -21.64 -13.32 -4.09
N ASN A 30 -21.37 -14.61 -3.88
CA ASN A 30 -20.32 -15.05 -2.96
C ASN A 30 -19.87 -16.48 -3.23
N SER A 31 -18.69 -16.84 -2.75
CA SER A 31 -18.18 -18.21 -2.66
C SER A 31 -17.77 -18.52 -1.22
N GLY A 32 -17.51 -19.79 -0.93
CA GLY A 32 -16.90 -20.18 0.34
C GLY A 32 -17.20 -21.61 0.74
N LEU A 33 -17.13 -21.86 2.06
CA LEU A 33 -17.31 -23.18 2.67
C LEU A 33 -18.56 -23.23 3.54
N VAL A 34 -19.24 -24.37 3.49
CA VAL A 34 -20.41 -24.65 4.32
C VAL A 34 -20.26 -25.99 4.99
N LEU A 35 -20.48 -26.00 6.30
CA LEU A 35 -20.45 -27.20 7.11
C LEU A 35 -21.80 -27.40 7.80
N GLU A 36 -22.17 -28.65 8.03
CA GLU A 36 -23.27 -28.96 8.94
C GLU A 36 -22.93 -28.47 10.36
N ALA A 37 -23.88 -27.84 11.04
CA ALA A 37 -23.63 -27.10 12.27
C ALA A 37 -23.24 -27.97 13.47
N ASP A 38 -23.66 -29.23 13.50
CA ASP A 38 -23.25 -30.18 14.52
C ASP A 38 -21.85 -30.72 14.22
N TYR A 39 -21.60 -31.12 12.98
CA TYR A 39 -20.27 -31.54 12.53
C TYR A 39 -19.21 -30.45 12.72
N ALA A 40 -19.51 -29.21 12.36
CA ALA A 40 -18.62 -28.07 12.52
C ALA A 40 -18.19 -27.87 13.99
N ARG A 41 -19.08 -28.12 14.97
CA ARG A 41 -18.73 -28.01 16.40
C ARG A 41 -17.77 -29.10 16.87
N ASP A 42 -17.79 -30.25 16.20
CA ASP A 42 -16.92 -31.38 16.54
C ASP A 42 -15.53 -31.23 15.90
N VAL A 43 -15.43 -30.59 14.74
CA VAL A 43 -14.17 -30.51 13.97
C VAL A 43 -13.51 -29.13 13.94
N LEU A 44 -14.22 -28.04 14.19
CA LEU A 44 -13.64 -26.69 14.19
C LEU A 44 -13.39 -26.17 15.59
N SER A 45 -12.36 -25.33 15.74
CA SER A 45 -12.12 -24.57 16.98
C SER A 45 -13.23 -23.54 17.25
N GLU A 46 -13.37 -23.13 18.51
CA GLU A 46 -14.33 -22.06 18.87
C GLU A 46 -14.03 -20.74 18.14
N GLU A 47 -12.76 -20.43 17.92
CA GLU A 47 -12.29 -19.26 17.19
C GLU A 47 -12.72 -19.31 15.73
N ALA A 48 -12.51 -20.47 15.07
CA ALA A 48 -12.97 -20.68 13.70
C ALA A 48 -14.50 -20.60 13.59
N LEU A 49 -15.24 -21.20 14.52
CA LEU A 49 -16.71 -21.18 14.50
C LEU A 49 -17.30 -19.77 14.59
N GLN A 50 -16.66 -18.86 15.33
CA GLN A 50 -17.11 -17.46 15.47
C GLN A 50 -17.03 -16.66 14.17
N LEU A 51 -16.20 -17.09 13.21
CA LEU A 51 -16.08 -16.43 11.92
C LEU A 51 -17.25 -16.76 10.97
N GLY A 52 -17.91 -17.89 11.20
CA GLY A 52 -19.02 -18.37 10.38
C GLY A 52 -20.37 -17.82 10.78
N ASN A 53 -21.27 -17.70 9.80
CA ASN A 53 -22.66 -17.34 10.04
C ASN A 53 -23.51 -18.61 10.11
N LYS A 54 -24.16 -18.86 11.26
CA LYS A 54 -25.06 -19.99 11.41
C LYS A 54 -26.45 -19.66 10.85
N GLU A 55 -26.91 -20.45 9.87
CA GLU A 55 -28.29 -20.41 9.38
C GLU A 55 -28.88 -21.82 9.30
N GLY A 56 -29.94 -22.04 10.07
CA GLY A 56 -30.53 -23.38 10.23
C GLY A 56 -29.52 -24.39 10.75
N GLU A 57 -29.39 -25.51 10.05
CA GLU A 57 -28.50 -26.63 10.38
C GLU A 57 -27.10 -26.49 9.74
N HIS A 58 -26.74 -25.34 9.20
CA HIS A 58 -25.46 -25.13 8.54
C HIS A 58 -24.74 -23.87 9.06
N ILE A 59 -23.40 -23.88 8.95
CA ILE A 59 -22.54 -22.73 9.19
C ILE A 59 -21.86 -22.36 7.88
N TYR A 60 -21.97 -21.09 7.53
CA TYR A 60 -21.50 -20.53 6.27
C TYR A 60 -20.29 -19.64 6.50
N PHE A 61 -19.23 -19.91 5.75
CA PHE A 61 -18.01 -19.11 5.72
C PHE A 61 -17.90 -18.51 4.32
N ASP A 62 -17.85 -17.18 4.23
CA ASP A 62 -17.59 -16.48 2.97
C ASP A 62 -16.17 -16.74 2.46
N ASP A 63 -15.88 -16.30 1.24
CA ASP A 63 -14.62 -16.57 0.55
C ASP A 63 -13.40 -16.19 1.40
N VAL A 64 -13.43 -14.98 1.95
CA VAL A 64 -12.36 -14.43 2.81
C VAL A 64 -12.17 -15.27 4.07
N LYS A 65 -13.26 -15.60 4.78
CA LYS A 65 -13.19 -16.31 6.05
C LYS A 65 -13.05 -17.82 5.90
N SER A 66 -13.32 -18.36 4.72
CA SER A 66 -13.26 -19.79 4.44
C SER A 66 -11.85 -20.37 4.57
N VAL A 67 -10.81 -19.53 4.50
CA VAL A 67 -9.41 -19.95 4.69
C VAL A 67 -9.16 -20.60 6.06
N VAL A 68 -9.84 -20.13 7.12
CA VAL A 68 -9.68 -20.64 8.49
C VAL A 68 -10.21 -22.07 8.64
N PRO A 69 -11.50 -22.35 8.35
CA PRO A 69 -12.00 -23.72 8.39
C PRO A 69 -11.30 -24.60 7.34
N ALA A 70 -10.96 -24.09 6.15
CA ALA A 70 -10.20 -24.86 5.17
C ALA A 70 -8.87 -25.36 5.74
N TYR A 71 -8.13 -24.50 6.45
CA TYR A 71 -6.87 -24.84 7.10
C TYR A 71 -7.05 -25.91 8.20
N GLU A 72 -8.02 -25.75 9.10
CA GLU A 72 -8.26 -26.71 10.18
C GLU A 72 -8.68 -28.09 9.63
N LEU A 73 -9.59 -28.10 8.66
CA LEU A 73 -10.07 -29.31 8.00
C LEU A 73 -8.96 -30.01 7.19
N ALA A 74 -8.11 -29.23 6.52
CA ALA A 74 -6.94 -29.75 5.81
C ALA A 74 -5.95 -30.41 6.80
N LYS A 75 -5.67 -29.78 7.94
CA LYS A 75 -4.81 -30.37 8.99
C LYS A 75 -5.33 -31.67 9.57
N GLN A 76 -6.65 -31.82 9.62
CA GLN A 76 -7.30 -33.06 10.09
C GLN A 76 -7.42 -34.13 9.00
N GLY A 77 -7.14 -33.80 7.73
CA GLY A 77 -7.23 -34.74 6.62
C GLY A 77 -8.67 -35.15 6.26
N VAL A 78 -9.66 -34.30 6.58
CA VAL A 78 -11.08 -34.59 6.30
C VAL A 78 -11.55 -34.06 4.93
N LEU A 79 -10.74 -33.21 4.30
CA LEU A 79 -10.93 -32.80 2.91
C LEU A 79 -10.47 -33.93 1.98
N THR A 80 -11.35 -34.37 1.09
CA THR A 80 -11.15 -35.53 0.22
C THR A 80 -11.28 -35.22 -1.26
N HIS A 81 -11.65 -33.99 -1.61
CA HIS A 81 -11.80 -33.59 -3.00
C HIS A 81 -10.44 -33.50 -3.72
N PRO A 82 -10.26 -34.16 -4.88
CA PRO A 82 -8.98 -34.15 -5.60
C PRO A 82 -8.45 -32.76 -5.96
N GLU A 83 -9.35 -31.81 -6.25
CA GLU A 83 -8.98 -30.42 -6.59
C GLU A 83 -8.41 -29.64 -5.40
N LEU A 84 -8.58 -30.14 -4.17
CA LEU A 84 -8.01 -29.54 -2.97
C LEU A 84 -6.70 -30.23 -2.53
N SER A 85 -6.15 -31.12 -3.36
CA SER A 85 -4.93 -31.87 -3.05
C SER A 85 -3.78 -30.97 -2.60
N GLU A 86 -3.49 -29.90 -3.34
CA GLU A 86 -2.42 -28.93 -2.98
C GLU A 86 -2.60 -28.34 -1.58
N ILE A 87 -3.85 -28.02 -1.22
CA ILE A 87 -4.22 -27.48 0.09
C ILE A 87 -4.04 -28.55 1.18
N THR A 88 -4.49 -29.78 0.91
CA THR A 88 -4.37 -30.89 1.88
C THR A 88 -2.92 -31.36 2.08
N GLU A 89 -2.09 -31.27 1.04
CA GLU A 89 -0.68 -31.64 1.08
C GLU A 89 0.17 -30.58 1.79
N ASN A 90 -0.21 -29.30 1.68
CA ASN A 90 0.50 -28.21 2.35
C ASN A 90 -0.45 -27.17 2.98
N PRO A 91 -1.07 -27.49 4.13
CA PRO A 91 -1.94 -26.56 4.84
C PRO A 91 -1.22 -25.29 5.31
N GLU A 92 0.11 -25.33 5.49
CA GLU A 92 0.90 -24.17 5.92
C GLU A 92 0.89 -23.04 4.88
N ARG A 93 0.63 -23.35 3.60
CA ARG A 93 0.39 -22.32 2.59
C ARG A 93 -0.88 -21.51 2.90
N LEU A 94 -1.97 -22.17 3.27
CA LEU A 94 -3.18 -21.49 3.72
C LEU A 94 -2.93 -20.66 4.98
N ALA A 95 -2.08 -21.14 5.90
CA ALA A 95 -1.74 -20.35 7.07
C ALA A 95 -0.98 -19.05 6.72
N LYS A 96 -0.10 -19.08 5.71
CA LYS A 96 0.59 -17.89 5.22
C LYS A 96 -0.35 -16.89 4.54
N GLU A 97 -1.20 -17.37 3.65
CA GLU A 97 -2.20 -16.55 2.94
C GLU A 97 -3.26 -16.03 3.93
N GLY A 98 -3.63 -16.84 4.92
CA GLY A 98 -4.58 -16.53 5.97
C GLY A 98 -4.17 -15.34 6.86
N LYS A 99 -2.89 -15.01 6.94
CA LYS A 99 -2.43 -13.77 7.60
C LYS A 99 -2.95 -12.49 6.93
N TYR A 100 -3.29 -12.56 5.64
CA TYR A 100 -3.93 -11.46 4.92
C TYR A 100 -5.45 -11.49 5.11
N PHE A 101 -6.09 -12.64 4.92
CA PHE A 101 -7.55 -12.76 4.91
C PHE A 101 -8.20 -12.84 6.30
N ALA A 102 -7.52 -13.42 7.28
CA ALA A 102 -8.00 -13.60 8.65
C ALA A 102 -6.86 -13.42 9.68
N PRO A 103 -6.25 -12.21 9.76
CA PRO A 103 -5.17 -11.92 10.70
C PRO A 103 -5.56 -12.11 12.17
N GLU A 104 -6.85 -12.03 12.51
CA GLU A 104 -7.38 -12.32 13.84
C GLU A 104 -7.17 -13.79 14.28
N TYR A 105 -7.04 -14.71 13.32
CA TYR A 105 -6.81 -16.13 13.57
C TYR A 105 -5.35 -16.53 13.31
N PHE A 106 -4.78 -16.13 12.17
CA PHE A 106 -3.42 -16.52 11.78
C PHE A 106 -2.31 -15.60 12.32
N GLY A 107 -2.69 -14.48 12.93
CA GLY A 107 -1.77 -13.41 13.31
C GLY A 107 -1.39 -12.53 12.13
N ALA A 108 -0.97 -11.30 12.45
CA ALA A 108 -0.49 -10.34 11.46
C ALA A 108 0.82 -10.79 10.79
N PHE A 109 1.16 -10.14 9.68
CA PHE A 109 2.50 -10.23 9.09
C PHE A 109 3.52 -9.61 10.03
N GLU A 110 4.66 -10.29 10.17
CA GLU A 110 5.79 -9.76 10.94
C GLU A 110 6.47 -8.64 10.15
N PRO A 111 6.93 -7.55 10.79
CA PRO A 111 7.64 -6.48 10.10
C PRO A 111 8.85 -7.00 9.29
N PRO A 112 9.28 -6.28 8.24
CA PRO A 112 10.45 -6.64 7.44
C PRO A 112 11.67 -6.92 8.33
N GLN A 113 12.24 -8.11 8.22
CA GLN A 113 13.37 -8.52 9.06
C GLN A 113 14.70 -8.22 8.38
N ASN A 114 15.72 -7.93 9.19
CA ASN A 114 17.08 -7.76 8.70
C ASN A 114 17.58 -9.07 8.07
N THR A 115 18.08 -8.97 6.85
CA THR A 115 18.76 -10.05 6.14
C THR A 115 20.22 -9.65 5.91
N PRO A 116 21.11 -10.60 5.55
CA PRO A 116 22.48 -10.26 5.16
C PRO A 116 22.57 -9.23 4.02
N TRP A 117 21.51 -9.06 3.23
CA TRP A 117 21.46 -8.16 2.07
C TRP A 117 20.65 -6.88 2.32
N ASN A 118 19.75 -6.90 3.31
CA ASN A 118 18.87 -5.78 3.63
C ASN A 118 18.90 -5.52 5.13
N VAL A 119 19.41 -4.36 5.52
CA VAL A 119 19.29 -3.84 6.88
C VAL A 119 18.24 -2.74 6.87
N PHE A 120 17.19 -2.95 7.64
CA PHE A 120 16.08 -2.03 7.79
C PHE A 120 16.18 -1.26 9.10
N ALA A 121 15.80 0.00 9.05
CA ALA A 121 15.60 0.86 10.20
C ALA A 121 14.22 1.53 10.10
N ASN A 122 13.80 2.18 11.18
CA ASN A 122 12.61 3.04 11.23
C ASN A 122 11.34 2.37 10.65
N HIS A 123 10.94 1.22 11.21
CA HIS A 123 9.75 0.49 10.79
C HIS A 123 8.49 1.24 11.21
N GLN A 124 7.89 1.98 10.28
CA GLN A 124 6.62 2.67 10.47
C GLN A 124 5.48 1.84 9.85
N PRO A 125 4.61 1.22 10.66
CA PRO A 125 3.47 0.47 10.13
C PRO A 125 2.43 1.41 9.49
N LEU A 126 1.96 1.03 8.30
CA LEU A 126 0.80 1.65 7.64
C LEU A 126 -0.43 0.76 7.77
N ASP A 127 -0.28 -0.52 7.47
CA ASP A 127 -1.30 -1.55 7.60
C ASP A 127 -0.65 -2.92 7.83
N ASN A 128 -1.45 -3.96 8.07
CA ASN A 128 -0.95 -5.32 8.20
C ASN A 128 -0.12 -5.70 6.95
N GLY A 129 1.18 -5.95 7.12
CA GLY A 129 2.08 -6.29 6.02
C GLY A 129 2.50 -5.10 5.13
N ILE A 130 2.18 -3.85 5.49
CA ILE A 130 2.57 -2.65 4.74
C ILE A 130 3.27 -1.66 5.67
N TYR A 131 4.49 -1.28 5.32
CA TYR A 131 5.35 -0.45 6.15
C TYR A 131 6.06 0.62 5.32
N PHE A 132 6.34 1.77 5.92
CA PHE A 132 7.53 2.53 5.53
C PHE A 132 8.71 2.01 6.34
N VAL A 133 9.85 1.85 5.67
CA VAL A 133 11.12 1.43 6.26
C VAL A 133 12.26 2.27 5.69
N GLU A 134 13.37 2.35 6.40
CA GLU A 134 14.61 2.92 5.88
C GLU A 134 15.59 1.81 5.54
N ARG A 135 16.11 1.82 4.32
CA ARG A 135 17.20 0.95 3.88
C ARG A 135 18.35 1.83 3.41
N ASP A 136 19.53 1.66 4.00
CA ASP A 136 20.72 2.46 3.68
C ASP A 136 20.44 3.99 3.76
N SER A 137 19.68 4.39 4.79
CA SER A 137 19.21 5.78 5.01
C SER A 137 18.32 6.34 3.89
N GLN A 138 17.77 5.49 3.03
CA GLN A 138 16.72 5.87 2.08
C GLN A 138 15.37 5.31 2.55
N PRO A 139 14.33 6.17 2.67
CA PRO A 139 12.98 5.69 2.94
C PRO A 139 12.44 4.90 1.75
N MET A 140 11.72 3.82 2.06
CA MET A 140 11.12 2.90 1.10
C MET A 140 9.74 2.44 1.59
N LEU A 141 8.85 2.16 0.65
CA LEU A 141 7.61 1.43 0.90
C LEU A 141 7.93 -0.08 0.87
N ALA A 142 7.57 -0.80 1.92
CA ALA A 142 7.68 -2.25 2.00
C ALA A 142 6.27 -2.87 2.02
N VAL A 143 5.99 -3.74 1.05
CA VAL A 143 4.71 -4.45 0.91
C VAL A 143 4.96 -5.96 0.99
N HIS A 144 4.28 -6.66 1.88
CA HIS A 144 4.42 -8.11 2.01
C HIS A 144 4.03 -8.80 0.69
N GLN A 145 4.78 -9.84 0.29
CA GLN A 145 4.64 -10.49 -1.02
C GLN A 145 3.22 -11.01 -1.27
N VAL A 146 2.59 -11.62 -0.25
CA VAL A 146 1.18 -12.06 -0.34
C VAL A 146 0.25 -10.91 -0.71
N ILE A 147 0.42 -9.72 -0.13
CA ILE A 147 -0.39 -8.55 -0.47
C ILE A 147 -0.09 -8.09 -1.90
N GLY A 148 1.19 -8.10 -2.27
CA GLY A 148 1.63 -7.80 -3.63
C GLY A 148 0.95 -8.69 -4.66
N GLU A 149 0.99 -10.00 -4.47
CA GLU A 149 0.40 -10.99 -5.39
C GLU A 149 -1.14 -10.90 -5.47
N GLN A 150 -1.80 -10.47 -4.40
CA GLN A 150 -3.27 -10.38 -4.35
C GLN A 150 -3.81 -9.06 -4.91
N LEU A 151 -3.06 -7.96 -4.79
CA LEU A 151 -3.60 -6.61 -5.04
C LEU A 151 -2.80 -5.78 -6.02
N LEU A 152 -1.51 -6.05 -6.19
CA LEU A 152 -0.67 -5.24 -7.05
C LEU A 152 -0.66 -5.80 -8.46
N SER A 153 -0.69 -4.91 -9.44
CA SER A 153 -0.55 -5.31 -10.84
C SER A 153 0.84 -5.86 -11.14
N ASP A 154 0.97 -6.67 -12.20
CA ASP A 154 2.27 -7.12 -12.68
C ASP A 154 3.23 -5.92 -12.89
N MET A 155 2.71 -4.78 -13.35
CA MET A 155 3.51 -3.57 -13.56
C MET A 155 4.11 -3.06 -12.25
N ALA A 156 3.35 -3.05 -11.16
CA ALA A 156 3.86 -2.73 -9.84
C ALA A 156 4.91 -3.76 -9.38
N LEU A 157 4.63 -5.06 -9.53
CA LEU A 157 5.57 -6.12 -9.12
C LEU A 157 6.94 -6.01 -9.82
N HIS A 158 6.96 -5.61 -11.09
CA HIS A 158 8.22 -5.40 -11.84
C HIS A 158 9.06 -4.22 -11.34
N ARG A 159 8.46 -3.26 -10.61
CA ARG A 159 9.17 -2.12 -10.01
C ARG A 159 9.78 -2.45 -8.64
N ALA A 160 9.34 -3.54 -8.01
CA ALA A 160 9.85 -3.93 -6.71
C ALA A 160 11.33 -4.31 -6.77
N ILE A 161 12.06 -3.89 -5.75
CA ILE A 161 13.47 -4.22 -5.53
C ILE A 161 13.57 -5.09 -4.28
N GLY A 162 14.53 -6.01 -4.27
CA GLY A 162 14.86 -6.80 -3.08
C GLY A 162 14.64 -8.30 -3.28
N GLN A 163 14.96 -9.06 -2.23
CA GLN A 163 14.72 -10.49 -2.12
C GLN A 163 14.17 -10.78 -0.73
N GLY A 164 13.19 -11.68 -0.64
CA GLY A 164 12.54 -12.08 0.60
C GLY A 164 11.03 -11.86 0.56
N GLU A 165 10.40 -11.87 1.72
CA GLU A 165 8.93 -11.82 1.87
C GLU A 165 8.33 -10.41 1.64
N TYR A 166 9.16 -9.40 1.35
CA TYR A 166 8.74 -8.02 1.16
C TYR A 166 9.24 -7.45 -0.17
N LEU A 167 8.30 -6.88 -0.91
CA LEU A 167 8.52 -6.06 -2.10
C LEU A 167 8.88 -4.63 -1.64
N LEU A 168 10.05 -4.14 -2.04
CA LEU A 168 10.51 -2.80 -1.64
C LEU A 168 10.43 -1.83 -2.81
N TYR A 169 9.88 -0.65 -2.56
CA TYR A 169 9.76 0.43 -3.54
C TYR A 169 10.46 1.67 -3.01
N SER A 170 11.30 2.28 -3.84
CA SER A 170 11.83 3.62 -3.53
C SER A 170 10.67 4.62 -3.48
N LEU A 171 10.84 5.76 -2.80
CA LEU A 171 9.81 6.81 -2.84
C LEU A 171 9.59 7.39 -4.25
N ASP A 172 10.52 7.16 -5.17
CA ASP A 172 10.44 7.62 -6.55
C ASP A 172 9.70 6.59 -7.45
N ASP A 173 9.69 5.31 -7.05
CA ASP A 173 9.05 4.19 -7.78
C ASP A 173 7.78 3.65 -7.10
N CYS A 174 7.26 4.32 -6.07
CA CYS A 174 6.11 3.83 -5.30
C CYS A 174 4.74 4.35 -5.78
N ALA A 175 4.66 5.13 -6.86
CA ALA A 175 3.41 5.73 -7.33
C ALA A 175 2.34 4.68 -7.66
N ILE A 176 2.67 3.65 -8.44
CA ILE A 176 1.74 2.56 -8.80
C ILE A 176 1.25 1.82 -7.54
N PRO A 177 2.13 1.25 -6.68
CA PRO A 177 1.65 0.49 -5.51
C PRO A 177 0.88 1.36 -4.52
N ILE A 178 1.24 2.64 -4.34
CA ILE A 178 0.45 3.55 -3.48
C ILE A 178 -0.95 3.75 -4.06
N TYR A 179 -1.08 3.99 -5.36
CA TYR A 179 -2.38 4.16 -6.01
C TYR A 179 -3.25 2.91 -5.88
N GLU A 180 -2.72 1.73 -6.20
CA GLU A 180 -3.45 0.46 -6.14
C GLU A 180 -3.85 0.08 -4.70
N LEU A 181 -2.92 0.21 -3.74
CA LEU A 181 -3.20 -0.09 -2.34
C LEU A 181 -4.21 0.89 -1.74
N SER A 182 -4.23 2.15 -2.17
CA SER A 182 -5.16 3.15 -1.63
C SER A 182 -6.63 2.78 -1.81
N ALA A 183 -6.96 1.97 -2.82
CA ALA A 183 -8.33 1.51 -3.09
C ALA A 183 -8.85 0.52 -2.02
N SER A 184 -7.96 -0.26 -1.41
CA SER A 184 -8.31 -1.33 -0.46
C SER A 184 -7.80 -1.09 0.97
N HIS A 185 -6.79 -0.22 1.15
CA HIS A 185 -6.14 0.08 2.42
C HIS A 185 -6.33 1.56 2.80
N PRO A 186 -7.37 1.90 3.60
CA PRO A 186 -7.64 3.28 3.98
C PRO A 186 -6.48 3.97 4.70
N SER A 187 -5.63 3.22 5.38
CA SER A 187 -4.44 3.75 6.06
C SER A 187 -3.36 4.22 5.07
N VAL A 188 -3.26 3.57 3.91
CA VAL A 188 -2.38 3.98 2.80
C VAL A 188 -2.95 5.21 2.11
N ALA A 189 -4.26 5.22 1.82
CA ALA A 189 -4.92 6.39 1.22
C ALA A 189 -4.73 7.67 2.06
N LYS A 190 -4.76 7.57 3.39
CA LYS A 190 -4.50 8.69 4.30
C LYS A 190 -3.08 9.26 4.23
N GLN A 191 -2.11 8.51 3.70
CA GLN A 191 -0.74 9.02 3.51
C GLN A 191 -0.62 9.93 2.28
N ILE A 192 -1.60 9.88 1.37
CA ILE A 192 -1.62 10.70 0.17
C ILE A 192 -2.03 12.12 0.56
N VAL A 193 -1.09 13.06 0.42
CA VAL A 193 -1.29 14.48 0.72
C VAL A 193 -1.70 15.29 -0.51
N SER A 194 -1.47 14.74 -1.71
CA SER A 194 -1.86 15.36 -2.98
C SER A 194 -2.18 14.30 -4.03
N ASP A 195 -3.47 14.11 -4.32
CA ASP A 195 -3.93 13.27 -5.43
C ASP A 195 -3.47 13.80 -6.79
N GLU A 196 -3.38 15.14 -6.94
CA GLU A 196 -2.89 15.79 -8.15
C GLU A 196 -1.43 15.44 -8.45
N SER A 197 -0.56 15.50 -7.42
CA SER A 197 0.85 15.10 -7.56
C SER A 197 0.98 13.61 -7.88
N LEU A 198 0.16 12.75 -7.28
CA LEU A 198 0.17 11.31 -7.56
C LEU A 198 -0.23 11.03 -9.01
N ALA A 199 -1.36 11.60 -9.46
CA ALA A 199 -1.86 11.45 -10.82
C ALA A 199 -0.86 11.98 -11.86
N HIS A 200 -0.27 13.16 -11.62
CA HIS A 200 0.77 13.72 -12.48
C HIS A 200 2.00 12.81 -12.57
N THR A 201 2.45 12.28 -11.43
CA THR A 201 3.60 11.36 -11.37
C THR A 201 3.30 10.09 -12.17
N LEU A 202 2.10 9.50 -12.02
CA LEU A 202 1.68 8.32 -12.79
C LEU A 202 1.62 8.62 -14.29
N CYS A 203 1.08 9.77 -14.70
CA CYS A 203 0.98 10.13 -16.11
C CYS A 203 2.34 10.36 -16.77
N GLU A 204 3.28 11.00 -16.07
CA GLU A 204 4.61 11.32 -16.61
C GLU A 204 5.58 10.14 -16.55
N ASP A 205 5.66 9.44 -15.41
CA ASP A 205 6.65 8.36 -15.21
C ASP A 205 6.12 6.99 -15.63
N GLU A 206 4.81 6.77 -15.59
CA GLU A 206 4.18 5.48 -15.85
C GLU A 206 3.04 5.56 -16.90
N PRO A 207 3.27 6.17 -18.09
CA PRO A 207 2.22 6.37 -19.09
C PRO A 207 1.63 5.05 -19.62
N ALA A 208 2.43 3.99 -19.64
CA ALA A 208 1.97 2.65 -20.03
C ALA A 208 0.98 2.07 -19.00
N TYR A 209 1.23 2.31 -17.71
CA TYR A 209 0.32 1.87 -16.64
C TYR A 209 -1.00 2.63 -16.75
N VAL A 210 -0.95 3.95 -16.88
CA VAL A 210 -2.14 4.80 -17.02
C VAL A 210 -2.98 4.39 -18.23
N ALA A 211 -2.35 4.13 -19.37
CA ALA A 211 -3.07 3.66 -20.56
C ALA A 211 -3.77 2.31 -20.33
N MET A 212 -3.09 1.36 -19.68
CA MET A 212 -3.66 0.04 -19.36
C MET A 212 -4.78 0.11 -18.33
N HIS A 213 -4.61 0.92 -17.28
CA HIS A 213 -5.63 1.13 -16.25
C HIS A 213 -6.89 1.76 -16.84
N ASN A 214 -6.75 2.83 -17.61
CA ASN A 214 -7.88 3.53 -18.23
C ASN A 214 -8.60 2.67 -19.27
N LEU A 215 -7.93 1.70 -19.89
CA LEU A 215 -8.59 0.77 -20.82
C LEU A 215 -9.57 -0.19 -20.11
N HIS A 216 -9.33 -0.50 -18.84
CA HIS A 216 -10.08 -1.49 -18.06
C HIS A 216 -10.96 -0.86 -16.98
N THR A 217 -10.98 0.46 -16.89
CA THR A 217 -11.75 1.21 -15.89
C THR A 217 -12.80 2.08 -16.59
N GLU A 218 -13.90 2.32 -15.92
CA GLU A 218 -14.91 3.29 -16.38
C GLU A 218 -14.35 4.72 -16.35
N GLU A 219 -14.99 5.64 -17.11
CA GLU A 219 -14.51 7.02 -17.27
C GLU A 219 -14.26 7.75 -15.94
N TRP A 220 -15.10 7.49 -14.92
CA TRP A 220 -14.95 8.12 -13.60
C TRP A 220 -13.73 7.63 -12.81
N GLY A 221 -13.17 6.48 -13.15
CA GLY A 221 -11.98 5.91 -12.52
C GLY A 221 -10.71 6.08 -13.36
N HIS A 222 -10.80 6.81 -14.49
CA HIS A 222 -9.63 7.13 -15.29
C HIS A 222 -8.63 8.01 -14.53
N ILE A 223 -7.36 7.70 -14.70
CA ILE A 223 -6.25 8.56 -14.28
C ILE A 223 -6.04 9.61 -15.36
N HIS A 224 -6.20 10.87 -14.97
CA HIS A 224 -6.00 12.03 -15.82
C HIS A 224 -4.83 12.86 -15.33
N ASP A 225 -4.07 13.41 -16.26
CA ASP A 225 -2.97 14.29 -15.92
C ASP A 225 -3.50 15.62 -15.34
N CYS A 226 -2.93 16.01 -14.21
CA CYS A 226 -3.21 17.23 -13.49
C CYS A 226 -1.86 17.91 -13.20
N PRO A 227 -1.48 18.99 -13.91
CA PRO A 227 -0.15 19.59 -13.75
C PRO A 227 0.17 19.95 -12.29
N ALA A 228 1.11 19.22 -11.68
CA ALA A 228 1.52 19.38 -10.30
C ALA A 228 3.02 19.01 -10.15
N PRO A 229 3.70 19.37 -9.06
CA PRO A 229 5.04 18.85 -8.81
C PRO A 229 5.04 17.32 -8.72
N LYS A 230 5.99 16.66 -9.39
CA LYS A 230 6.16 15.21 -9.34
C LYS A 230 6.70 14.73 -7.99
N SER A 231 6.35 13.50 -7.62
CA SER A 231 6.90 12.80 -6.45
C SER A 231 6.75 13.58 -5.13
N LEU A 232 5.69 14.38 -4.99
CA LEU A 232 5.34 15.14 -3.77
C LEU A 232 3.90 14.82 -3.31
N PHE A 233 3.52 13.54 -3.43
CA PHE A 233 2.18 13.06 -3.09
C PHE A 233 2.10 12.40 -1.72
N LEU A 234 3.23 12.13 -1.06
CA LEU A 234 3.30 11.64 0.32
C LEU A 234 3.97 12.67 1.24
N GLN A 235 3.56 12.71 2.51
CA GLN A 235 4.20 13.57 3.51
C GLN A 235 5.71 13.30 3.62
N ILE A 236 6.13 12.03 3.59
CA ILE A 236 7.54 11.64 3.67
C ILE A 236 8.37 12.15 2.46
N GLN A 237 7.74 12.32 1.30
CA GLN A 237 8.39 12.93 0.13
C GLN A 237 8.58 14.44 0.33
N LEU A 238 7.56 15.14 0.86
CA LEU A 238 7.66 16.56 1.19
C LEU A 238 8.77 16.82 2.22
N ASP A 239 8.82 16.01 3.28
CA ASP A 239 9.83 16.14 4.34
C ASP A 239 11.24 15.90 3.78
N ARG A 240 11.40 14.92 2.89
CA ARG A 240 12.67 14.65 2.18
C ARG A 240 13.08 15.83 1.31
N ALA A 241 12.16 16.40 0.54
CA ALA A 241 12.43 17.55 -0.31
C ALA A 241 12.86 18.78 0.51
N ALA A 242 12.15 19.08 1.60
CA ALA A 242 12.50 20.18 2.50
C ALA A 242 13.90 20.01 3.12
N ALA A 243 14.23 18.80 3.60
CA ALA A 243 15.55 18.51 4.15
C ALA A 243 16.68 18.68 3.13
N GLN A 244 16.43 18.33 1.86
CA GLN A 244 17.39 18.53 0.77
C GLN A 244 17.58 20.01 0.42
N GLU A 245 16.52 20.81 0.43
CA GLU A 245 16.61 22.26 0.24
C GLU A 245 17.43 22.93 1.35
N GLU A 246 17.21 22.56 2.61
CA GLU A 246 17.98 23.07 3.75
C GLU A 246 19.47 22.70 3.65
N ALA A 247 19.78 21.46 3.26
CA ALA A 247 21.17 21.01 3.07
C ALA A 247 21.87 21.72 1.89
N ASN A 248 21.12 22.14 0.88
CA ASN A 248 21.62 22.81 -0.31
C ASN A 248 21.69 24.35 -0.17
N GLN A 249 21.20 24.93 0.94
CA GLN A 249 21.44 26.35 1.21
C GLN A 249 22.92 26.56 1.58
N PRO A 250 23.69 27.32 0.78
CA PRO A 250 25.07 27.65 1.15
C PRO A 250 25.04 28.47 2.44
N ASN A 251 25.77 28.01 3.46
CA ASN A 251 26.06 28.75 4.70
C ASN A 251 26.28 30.24 4.36
N SER A 252 25.25 31.05 4.63
CA SER A 252 25.37 32.49 4.45
C SER A 252 26.38 32.98 5.47
N VAL A 253 27.51 33.43 4.92
CA VAL A 253 28.65 34.11 5.52
C VAL A 253 28.29 34.72 6.88
N ALA A 254 28.89 34.16 7.93
CA ALA A 254 28.89 34.77 9.25
C ALA A 254 29.49 36.19 9.13
N TYR A 255 28.64 37.21 9.11
CA TYR A 255 29.05 38.57 9.41
C TYR A 255 29.35 38.62 10.92
N THR A 256 30.56 38.20 11.30
CA THR A 256 31.18 38.64 12.55
C THR A 256 31.26 40.16 12.49
N GLN A 257 30.33 40.84 13.16
CA GLN A 257 30.42 42.25 13.50
C GLN A 257 31.63 42.44 14.42
N ASN A 258 32.80 42.61 13.82
CA ASN A 258 33.97 43.08 14.54
C ASN A 258 33.79 44.59 14.76
N ARG A 259 33.26 44.93 15.95
CA ARG A 259 33.26 46.29 16.48
C ARG A 259 34.71 46.79 16.56
N GLN A 260 35.04 47.80 15.75
CA GLN A 260 36.03 48.80 16.11
C GLN A 260 35.45 50.20 15.81
N PRO A 261 35.40 51.11 16.79
CA PRO A 261 34.99 52.48 16.54
C PRO A 261 36.20 53.28 16.07
N THR A 262 36.19 53.74 14.82
CA THR A 262 37.14 54.75 14.33
C THR A 262 36.40 56.07 14.20
N PHE A 263 36.70 56.98 15.13
CA PHE A 263 36.41 58.41 14.99
C PHE A 263 37.21 58.96 13.79
N LEU A 264 36.61 59.79 12.94
CA LEU A 264 37.09 61.13 12.57
C LEU A 264 36.29 61.78 11.41
N GLN A 265 35.66 62.90 11.75
CA GLN A 265 35.50 64.17 11.03
C GLN A 265 34.96 64.18 9.58
N ALA A 266 33.75 64.75 9.46
CA ALA A 266 33.21 65.30 8.23
C ALA A 266 34.05 66.51 7.77
N ARG A 267 34.47 66.49 6.51
CA ARG A 267 34.99 67.66 5.79
C ARG A 267 33.99 67.94 4.67
N GLU A 268 33.24 69.03 4.79
CA GLU A 268 32.50 69.61 3.67
C GLU A 268 33.51 70.07 2.59
N PRO A 269 33.24 69.85 1.30
CA PRO A 269 33.96 70.54 0.24
C PRO A 269 33.30 71.88 -0.05
N GLU A 270 34.09 72.95 0.07
CA GLU A 270 33.76 74.27 -0.45
C GLU A 270 33.75 74.27 -1.99
N HIS A 271 32.79 75.04 -2.50
CA HIS A 271 32.65 75.65 -3.82
C HIS A 271 33.98 75.96 -4.55
N ASP A 272 34.11 75.60 -5.84
CA ASP A 272 33.96 76.59 -6.92
C ASP A 272 34.17 76.02 -8.33
N ASP A 273 33.33 76.57 -9.23
CA ASP A 273 33.55 76.90 -10.63
C ASP A 273 33.34 75.88 -11.78
N PHE A 274 32.16 76.05 -12.41
CA PHE A 274 32.03 76.68 -13.75
C PHE A 274 31.98 75.75 -14.99
N PHE A 275 30.77 75.53 -15.53
CA PHE A 275 30.28 76.15 -16.79
C PHE A 275 28.85 75.65 -17.12
N GLU A 276 27.89 76.57 -17.21
CA GLU A 276 26.56 76.32 -17.79
C GLU A 276 26.58 76.52 -19.31
N PRO A 277 25.91 75.67 -20.10
CA PRO A 277 25.40 76.06 -21.39
C PRO A 277 23.87 76.12 -21.34
N ASN A 278 23.33 77.34 -21.43
CA ASN A 278 21.92 77.59 -21.69
C ASN A 278 21.57 77.30 -23.15
N GLY A 279 20.39 76.70 -23.38
CA GLY A 279 19.60 76.94 -24.60
C GLY A 279 19.16 75.69 -25.38
N GLU A 280 17.98 75.17 -25.02
CA GLU A 280 16.88 74.59 -25.82
C GLU A 280 17.08 74.18 -27.30
N TRP A 281 16.51 73.02 -27.71
CA TRP A 281 15.27 72.86 -28.51
C TRP A 281 15.14 71.41 -29.05
N GLU A 282 13.99 70.77 -28.73
CA GLU A 282 13.21 69.66 -29.35
C GLU A 282 13.87 68.49 -30.13
N PRO A 283 13.19 67.32 -30.29
CA PRO A 283 12.15 66.65 -29.47
C PRO A 283 12.63 65.36 -28.79
#